data_AF-Q7P863-F1
#
_entry.id   AF-Q7P863-F1
#
_cell.length_a   1.000
_cell.length_b   1.000
_cell.length_c   1.000
_cell.angle_alpha   90.00
_cell.angle_beta   90.00
_cell.angle_gamma   90.00
#
_symmetry.space_group_name_H-M   'P 1'
#
loop_
_entity.id
_entity.type
_entity.pdbx_description
1 polymer ?
#
loop_
_entity_poly.entity_id
_entity_poly.type
_entity_poly.pdbx_seq_one_letter_code
_entity_poly.pdbx_strand_id
1 'polypeptide(L)'
;MASEDLKKEIHFALENATLGRTLGNFCKTYPARREKSYAGVDFEKTRKKIAEVKSYAAEHIDEMIAEFTTNCEARGGHVYHAKSTEDAMEWIRHWLTEQGVQNIGKFKIMGFWKNLE
;
A
#
# COMPACT_ATOMS: atom_id res chain seq x y z
N MET A 1 -9.73 30.21 2.32
CA MET A 1 -8.97 30.64 3.52
C MET A 1 -7.89 29.66 3.96
N ALA A 2 -7.88 28.38 3.53
CA ALA A 2 -6.80 27.42 3.86
C ALA A 2 -5.41 27.71 3.24
N SER A 3 -5.32 28.58 2.22
CA SER A 3 -4.07 28.88 1.50
C SER A 3 -3.13 29.81 2.26
N GLU A 4 -3.66 30.82 2.95
CA GLU A 4 -2.84 31.81 3.67
C GLU A 4 -2.30 31.27 4.99
N ASP A 5 -3.06 30.42 5.67
CA ASP A 5 -2.60 29.77 6.91
C ASP A 5 -1.49 28.76 6.61
N LEU A 6 -1.61 27.99 5.53
CA LEU A 6 -0.56 27.10 5.06
C LEU A 6 0.74 27.85 4.71
N LYS A 7 0.63 29.02 4.06
CA LYS A 7 1.81 29.85 3.74
C LYS A 7 2.53 30.34 5.00
N LYS A 8 1.78 30.73 6.04
CA LYS A 8 2.35 31.14 7.33
C LYS A 8 3.03 29.98 8.04
N GLU A 9 2.43 28.80 8.03
CA GLU A 9 3.03 27.58 8.60
C GLU A 9 4.34 27.21 7.88
N ILE A 10 4.36 27.30 6.54
CA ILE A 10 5.57 27.08 5.76
C ILE A 10 6.65 28.10 6.12
N HIS A 11 6.31 29.39 6.25
CA HIS A 11 7.28 30.42 6.62
C HIS A 11 7.89 30.16 8.00
N PHE A 12 7.04 29.83 8.99
CA PHE A 12 7.48 29.52 10.34
C PHE A 12 8.38 28.26 10.37
N ALA A 13 8.06 27.25 9.56
CA ALA A 13 8.89 26.05 9.44
C ALA A 13 10.25 26.35 8.78
N LEU A 14 10.29 27.24 7.78
CA LEU A 14 11.54 27.64 7.11
C LEU A 14 12.47 28.44 8.03
N GLU A 15 11.93 29.26 8.93
CA GLU A 15 12.71 30.02 9.92
C GLU A 15 13.18 29.17 11.11
N ASN A 16 12.68 27.94 11.25
CA ASN A 16 13.06 27.05 12.33
C ASN A 16 14.47 26.47 12.11
N ALA A 17 15.46 27.07 12.77
CA ALA A 17 16.86 26.66 12.70
C ALA A 17 17.12 25.20 13.12
N THR A 18 16.31 24.63 14.01
CA THR A 18 16.42 23.23 14.42
C THR A 18 15.96 22.29 13.31
N LEU A 19 14.83 22.61 12.67
CA LEU A 19 14.32 21.84 11.53
C LEU A 19 15.30 21.91 10.35
N GLY A 20 15.77 23.11 10.00
CA GLY A 20 16.76 23.32 8.94
C GLY A 20 18.06 22.55 9.19
N ARG A 21 18.58 22.58 10.42
CA ARG A 21 19.79 21.81 10.80
C ARG A 21 19.57 20.30 10.71
N THR A 22 18.42 19.81 11.17
CA THR A 22 18.11 18.37 11.17
C THR A 22 17.94 17.86 9.74
N LEU A 23 17.20 18.58 8.90
CA LEU A 23 17.02 18.24 7.49
C LEU A 23 18.36 18.33 6.74
N GLY A 24 19.17 19.35 7.01
CA GLY A 24 20.52 19.47 6.43
C GLY A 24 21.43 18.31 6.81
N ASN A 25 21.41 17.86 8.06
CA ASN A 25 22.16 16.69 8.51
C ASN A 25 21.62 15.39 7.88
N PHE A 26 20.30 15.26 7.77
CA PHE A 26 19.67 14.13 7.08
C PHE A 26 20.13 14.07 5.62
N CYS A 27 20.02 15.16 4.86
CA CYS A 27 20.43 15.20 3.45
C CYS A 27 21.91 14.85 3.27
N LYS A 28 22.79 15.27 4.19
CA LYS A 28 24.23 14.94 4.15
C LYS A 28 24.51 13.46 4.46
N THR A 29 23.79 12.88 5.42
CA THR A 29 24.10 11.55 5.95
C THR A 29 23.27 10.43 5.33
N TYR A 30 22.12 10.75 4.73
CA TYR A 30 21.18 9.78 4.18
C TYR A 30 21.78 8.91 3.06
N PRO A 31 22.56 9.42 2.08
CA PRO A 31 23.13 8.56 1.03
C PRO A 31 24.00 7.43 1.60
N ALA A 32 24.93 7.77 2.50
CA ALA A 32 25.80 6.79 3.15
C ALA A 32 25.02 5.83 4.07
N ARG A 33 23.99 6.34 4.77
CA ARG A 33 23.11 5.49 5.58
C ARG A 33 22.31 4.51 4.73
N ARG A 34 21.76 4.98 3.60
CA ARG A 34 21.00 4.16 2.65
C ARG A 34 21.88 3.08 2.04
N GLU A 35 23.07 3.43 1.58
CA GLU A 35 24.04 2.45 1.09
C GLU A 35 24.38 1.40 2.15
N LYS A 36 24.63 1.82 3.39
CA LYS A 36 24.88 0.92 4.51
C LYS A 36 23.69 0.02 4.84
N SER A 37 22.45 0.52 4.74
CA SER A 37 21.24 -0.29 4.96
C SER A 37 21.13 -1.46 3.98
N TYR A 38 21.67 -1.30 2.76
CA TYR A 38 21.69 -2.35 1.76
C TYR A 38 23.04 -3.10 1.68
N ALA A 39 23.96 -2.85 2.61
CA ALA A 39 25.23 -3.55 2.65
C ALA A 39 24.99 -5.05 2.91
N GLY A 40 25.52 -5.90 2.01
CA GLY A 40 25.31 -7.36 2.07
C GLY A 40 24.01 -7.84 1.43
N VAL A 41 23.17 -6.95 0.88
CA VAL A 41 21.99 -7.34 0.10
C VAL A 41 22.40 -7.70 -1.32
N ASP A 42 22.15 -8.95 -1.71
CA ASP A 42 22.27 -9.38 -3.11
C ASP A 42 20.98 -9.04 -3.86
N PHE A 43 20.99 -7.90 -4.54
CA PHE A 43 19.83 -7.43 -5.30
C PHE A 43 19.47 -8.32 -6.50
N GLU A 44 20.43 -9.01 -7.11
CA GLU A 44 20.16 -9.90 -8.23
C GLU A 44 19.49 -11.18 -7.74
N LYS A 45 20.02 -11.78 -6.68
CA LYS A 45 19.37 -12.94 -6.03
C LYS A 45 17.99 -12.58 -5.52
N THR A 46 17.83 -11.40 -4.93
CA THR A 46 16.53 -10.92 -4.44
C THR A 46 15.53 -10.74 -5.59
N ARG A 47 15.95 -10.11 -6.70
CA ARG A 47 15.10 -9.99 -7.90
C ARG A 47 14.68 -11.34 -8.47
N LYS A 48 15.63 -12.29 -8.56
CA LYS A 48 15.32 -13.65 -9.02
C LYS A 48 14.31 -14.33 -8.12
N LYS A 49 14.46 -14.22 -6.79
CA LYS A 49 13.48 -14.80 -5.86
C LYS A 49 12.10 -14.16 -5.97
N ILE A 50 12.04 -12.84 -6.15
CA ILE A 50 10.76 -12.13 -6.38
C ILE A 50 10.10 -12.62 -7.66
N ALA A 51 10.88 -12.79 -8.74
CA ALA A 51 10.35 -13.31 -10.00
C ALA A 51 9.81 -14.73 -9.83
N GLU A 52 10.58 -15.63 -9.23
CA GLU A 52 10.17 -17.02 -8.93
C GLU A 52 8.85 -17.06 -8.15
N VAL A 53 8.75 -16.28 -7.07
CA VAL A 53 7.56 -16.24 -6.21
C VAL A 53 6.35 -15.69 -6.93
N LYS A 54 6.52 -14.63 -7.76
CA LYS A 54 5.43 -14.06 -8.55
C LYS A 54 4.97 -15.01 -9.66
N SER A 55 5.90 -15.71 -10.31
CA SER A 55 5.58 -16.73 -11.31
C SER A 55 4.78 -17.87 -10.68
N TYR A 56 5.23 -18.39 -9.54
CA TYR A 56 4.49 -19.41 -8.79
C TYR A 56 3.07 -18.96 -8.44
N ALA A 57 2.92 -17.74 -7.90
CA ALA A 57 1.60 -17.20 -7.55
C ALA A 57 0.69 -17.02 -8.77
N ALA A 58 1.25 -16.67 -9.93
CA ALA A 58 0.50 -16.56 -11.18
C ALA A 58 0.02 -17.93 -11.68
N GLU A 59 0.86 -18.97 -11.55
CA GLU A 59 0.52 -20.35 -11.94
C GLU A 59 -0.53 -20.99 -11.02
N HIS A 60 -0.61 -20.56 -9.75
CA HIS A 60 -1.51 -21.14 -8.73
C HIS A 60 -2.61 -20.15 -8.29
N ILE A 61 -2.92 -19.16 -9.13
CA ILE A 61 -3.81 -18.06 -8.75
C ILE A 61 -5.22 -18.55 -8.37
N ASP A 62 -5.75 -19.54 -9.09
CA ASP A 62 -7.08 -20.10 -8.85
C ASP A 62 -7.17 -20.81 -7.49
N GLU A 63 -6.13 -21.58 -7.14
CA GLU A 63 -6.03 -22.26 -5.84
C GLU A 63 -5.95 -21.25 -4.68
N MET A 64 -5.11 -20.23 -4.83
CA MET A 64 -4.96 -19.15 -3.84
C MET A 64 -6.26 -18.38 -3.64
N ILE A 65 -6.98 -18.10 -4.72
CA ILE A 65 -8.29 -17.44 -4.66
C ILE A 65 -9.30 -18.32 -3.93
N ALA A 66 -9.34 -19.62 -4.21
CA ALA A 66 -10.26 -20.55 -3.53
C ALA A 66 -9.98 -20.64 -2.02
N GLU A 67 -8.71 -20.71 -1.63
CA GLU A 67 -8.29 -20.69 -0.23
C GLU A 67 -8.66 -19.37 0.45
N PHE A 68 -8.42 -18.24 -0.22
CA PHE A 68 -8.78 -16.92 0.29
C PHE A 68 -10.28 -16.78 0.50
N THR A 69 -11.09 -17.18 -0.49
CA THR A 69 -12.55 -17.13 -0.41
C THR A 69 -13.06 -17.94 0.77
N THR A 70 -12.61 -19.19 0.89
CA THR A 70 -12.98 -20.07 2.02
C THR A 70 -12.67 -19.43 3.37
N ASN A 71 -11.47 -18.87 3.53
CA ASN A 71 -11.03 -18.25 4.77
C ASN A 71 -11.71 -16.91 5.09
N CYS A 72 -12.04 -16.13 4.06
CA CYS A 72 -12.74 -14.86 4.17
C CYS A 72 -14.19 -15.07 4.59
N GLU A 73 -14.89 -15.98 3.92
CA GLU A 73 -16.29 -16.33 4.20
C GLU A 73 -16.45 -16.96 5.58
N ALA A 74 -15.51 -17.81 6.01
CA ALA A 74 -15.49 -18.36 7.36
C ALA A 74 -15.40 -17.28 8.47
N ARG A 75 -14.92 -16.08 8.14
CA ARG A 75 -14.82 -14.92 9.05
C ARG A 75 -15.98 -13.92 8.86
N GLY A 76 -16.97 -14.26 8.04
CA GLY A 76 -18.11 -13.39 7.74
C GLY A 76 -17.83 -12.32 6.68
N GLY A 77 -16.72 -12.42 5.94
CA GLY A 77 -16.48 -11.58 4.78
C GLY A 77 -17.23 -12.08 3.54
N HIS A 78 -17.36 -11.22 2.53
CA HIS A 78 -17.93 -11.57 1.24
C HIS A 78 -16.88 -11.41 0.15
N VAL A 79 -16.74 -12.41 -0.72
CA VAL A 79 -15.83 -12.37 -1.87
C VAL A 79 -16.65 -12.42 -3.15
N TYR A 80 -16.32 -11.53 -4.10
CA TYR A 80 -16.97 -11.45 -5.40
C TYR A 80 -15.91 -11.37 -6.50
N HIS A 81 -16.01 -12.29 -7.47
CA HIS A 81 -15.10 -12.33 -8.62
C HIS A 81 -15.75 -11.63 -9.81
N ALA A 82 -15.44 -10.35 -9.96
CA ALA A 82 -15.95 -9.54 -11.07
C ALA A 82 -15.22 -9.84 -12.39
N LYS A 83 -15.97 -9.90 -13.49
CA LYS A 83 -15.42 -10.09 -14.85
C LYS A 83 -15.00 -8.78 -15.50
N SER A 84 -15.53 -7.65 -15.04
CA SER A 84 -15.17 -6.31 -15.48
C SER A 84 -15.30 -5.28 -14.35
N THR A 85 -14.83 -4.06 -14.60
CA THR A 85 -15.00 -2.94 -13.68
C THR A 85 -16.48 -2.63 -13.45
N GLU A 86 -17.29 -2.69 -14.50
CA GLU A 86 -18.73 -2.43 -14.47
C GLU A 86 -19.45 -3.46 -13.60
N ASP A 87 -19.13 -4.74 -13.78
CA ASP A 87 -19.66 -5.87 -13.01
C ASP A 87 -19.36 -5.72 -11.51
N ALA A 88 -18.11 -5.37 -11.17
CA ALA A 88 -17.72 -5.08 -9.79
C ALA A 88 -18.53 -3.93 -9.19
N MET A 89 -18.69 -2.84 -9.94
CA MET A 89 -19.39 -1.65 -9.47
C MET A 89 -20.90 -1.87 -9.36
N GLU A 90 -21.50 -2.67 -10.23
CA GLU A 90 -22.90 -3.06 -10.15
C GLU A 90 -23.16 -3.91 -8.90
N TRP A 91 -22.33 -4.93 -8.68
CA TRP A 91 -22.43 -5.79 -7.49
C TRP A 91 -22.30 -4.99 -6.19
N ILE A 92 -21.30 -4.10 -6.09
CA ILE A 92 -21.11 -3.24 -4.90
C ILE A 92 -22.34 -2.35 -4.67
N ARG A 93 -22.87 -1.69 -5.72
CA ARG A 93 -24.03 -0.81 -5.57
C ARG A 93 -25.27 -1.57 -5.13
N HIS A 94 -25.51 -2.75 -5.71
CA HIS A 94 -26.64 -3.59 -5.34
C HIS A 94 -26.55 -3.97 -3.86
N TRP A 95 -25.42 -4.53 -3.45
CA TRP A 95 -25.19 -4.94 -2.07
C TRP A 95 -25.34 -3.80 -1.06
N LEU A 96 -24.76 -2.63 -1.34
CA LEU A 96 -24.89 -1.47 -0.46
C LEU A 96 -26.32 -0.95 -0.35
N THR A 97 -27.07 -0.98 -1.46
CA THR A 97 -28.47 -0.57 -1.50
C THR A 97 -29.34 -1.50 -0.65
N GLU A 98 -29.13 -2.81 -0.77
CA GLU A 98 -29.81 -3.82 0.04
C GLU A 98 -29.53 -3.67 1.54
N GLN A 99 -28.29 -3.30 1.90
CA GLN A 99 -27.89 -3.09 3.29
C GLN A 99 -28.21 -1.68 3.84
N GLY A 100 -28.74 -0.77 3.00
CA GLY A 100 -29.07 0.60 3.41
C GLY A 100 -27.86 1.47 3.79
N VAL A 101 -26.66 1.16 3.31
CA VAL A 101 -25.41 1.83 3.71
C VAL A 101 -25.30 3.23 3.09
N GLN A 102 -25.09 4.24 3.93
CA GLN A 102 -25.02 5.66 3.51
C GLN A 102 -23.59 6.16 3.26
N ASN A 103 -22.60 5.56 3.93
CA ASN A 103 -21.21 6.01 3.89
C ASN A 103 -20.28 4.85 3.53
N ILE A 104 -19.39 5.09 2.58
CA ILE A 104 -18.47 4.09 2.05
C ILE A 104 -17.05 4.61 2.20
N GLY A 105 -16.21 3.85 2.90
CA GLY A 105 -14.77 4.07 2.93
C GLY A 105 -14.08 3.06 2.02
N LYS A 106 -13.37 3.52 0.99
CA LYS A 106 -12.51 2.65 0.21
C LYS A 106 -11.16 2.50 0.91
N PHE A 107 -10.88 1.29 1.37
CA PHE A 107 -9.55 0.93 1.85
C PHE A 107 -8.84 0.11 0.78
N LYS A 108 -7.60 0.49 0.46
CA LYS A 108 -6.72 -0.35 -0.34
C LYS A 108 -5.93 -1.21 0.63
N ILE A 109 -6.25 -2.50 0.69
CA ILE A 109 -5.37 -3.46 1.35
C ILE A 109 -4.43 -3.96 0.27
N MET A 110 -3.13 -3.71 0.42
CA MET A 110 -2.14 -4.51 -0.30
C MET A 110 -2.06 -5.85 0.44
N GLY A 111 -2.32 -6.94 -0.27
CA GLY A 111 -2.07 -8.29 0.25
C GLY A 111 -0.66 -8.34 0.86
N PHE A 112 -0.59 -8.92 2.05
CA PHE A 112 0.58 -8.93 2.93
C PHE A 112 1.76 -9.65 2.25
N TRP A 113 2.57 -8.91 1.49
CA TRP A 113 3.98 -9.24 1.28
C TRP A 113 4.73 -8.40 2.30
N LYS A 114 5.35 -9.06 3.28
CA LYS A 114 6.16 -8.42 4.30
C LYS A 114 7.15 -7.46 3.62
N ASN A 115 6.84 -6.15 3.70
CA ASN A 115 7.70 -5.09 3.19
C ASN A 115 9.06 -5.22 3.88
N LEU A 116 10.06 -5.64 3.12
CA LEU A 116 11.44 -5.26 3.36
C LEU A 116 11.69 -4.13 2.36
N GLU A 117 11.72 -2.91 2.88
CA GLU A 117 12.23 -1.71 2.19
C GLU A 117 13.69 -1.90 1.74
#